data_AF-A0A946HCT3-F1
#
_entry.id   AF-A0A946HCT3-F1
#
_cell.length_a   1.000
_cell.length_b   1.000
_cell.length_c   1.000
_cell.angle_alpha   90.00
_cell.angle_beta   90.00
_cell.angle_gamma   90.00
#
_symmetry.space_group_name_H-M   'P 1'
#
loop_
_entity.id
_entity.type
_entity.pdbx_description
1 polymer ?
#
loop_
_entity_poly.entity_id
_entity_poly.type
_entity_poly.pdbx_seq_one_letter_code
_entity_poly.pdbx_strand_id
1 'polypeptide(L)'
;ILESTGLVGILVRYKFDAQALGNRFGNTYQPEYYSEVSDTGRRKSEKVIRYRSGVPEVTSKKPKKPHWLDPSTQKGTLDPMTAMAALLSDQLKKNLCELNLPMFDGTRRVDITLSGLKMTEKGPRCTGVYQRIGGFTEKEWSDGESFPFILDYEFEGGLYRVKRFDITTLRGRASFVRK
;
A
#
# COMPACT_ATOMS: atom_id res chain seq x y z
N ILE A 1 -15.86 -5.74 -3.63
CA ILE A 1 -16.21 -7.16 -3.35
C ILE A 1 -15.00 -7.99 -3.72
N LEU A 2 -14.41 -8.72 -2.77
CA LEU A 2 -13.36 -9.70 -3.05
C LEU A 2 -14.05 -10.98 -3.49
N GLU A 3 -13.94 -11.34 -4.77
CA GLU A 3 -14.49 -12.60 -5.28
C GLU A 3 -13.35 -13.62 -5.42
N SER A 4 -13.51 -14.76 -4.75
CA SER A 4 -12.62 -15.91 -4.87
C SER A 4 -13.22 -16.87 -5.88
N THR A 5 -12.55 -17.10 -7.01
CA THR A 5 -13.01 -18.02 -8.08
C THR A 5 -12.70 -19.50 -7.80
N GLY A 6 -12.36 -19.88 -6.56
CA GLY A 6 -12.05 -21.25 -6.15
C GLY A 6 -13.22 -22.00 -5.50
N LEU A 7 -13.31 -23.31 -5.75
CA LEU A 7 -14.44 -24.23 -5.45
C LEU A 7 -14.76 -24.49 -3.95
N VAL A 8 -14.24 -23.72 -3.00
CA VAL A 8 -14.70 -23.73 -1.60
C VAL A 8 -14.77 -22.28 -1.11
N GLY A 9 -15.94 -21.66 -1.27
CA GLY A 9 -16.21 -20.31 -0.79
C GLY A 9 -16.36 -20.27 0.74
N ILE A 10 -15.25 -20.32 1.47
CA ILE A 10 -15.27 -19.90 2.88
C ILE A 10 -15.54 -18.39 2.88
N LEU A 11 -16.77 -17.99 3.20
CA LEU A 11 -17.14 -16.61 3.46
C LEU A 11 -16.47 -16.14 4.77
N VAL A 12 -15.19 -15.82 4.71
CA VAL A 12 -14.49 -15.15 5.80
C VAL A 12 -15.04 -13.73 5.90
N ARG A 13 -15.79 -13.43 6.97
CA ARG A 13 -16.19 -12.05 7.28
C ARG A 13 -14.94 -11.28 7.72
N TYR A 14 -14.33 -10.56 6.78
CA TYR A 14 -13.24 -9.64 7.03
C TYR A 14 -13.79 -8.21 6.93
N LYS A 15 -13.86 -7.52 8.08
CA LYS A 15 -14.14 -6.09 8.12
C LYS A 15 -12.84 -5.34 8.34
N PHE A 16 -12.58 -4.36 7.49
CA PHE A 16 -11.44 -3.48 7.60
C PHE A 16 -11.91 -2.07 7.27
N ASP A 17 -11.92 -1.24 8.29
CA ASP A 17 -12.26 0.16 8.20
C ASP A 17 -10.98 0.96 8.45
N ALA A 18 -10.61 1.80 7.49
CA ALA A 18 -9.45 2.67 7.63
C ALA A 18 -9.78 4.09 7.17
N GLN A 19 -9.12 5.05 7.81
CA GLN A 19 -9.24 6.46 7.51
C GLN A 19 -7.84 7.06 7.47
N ALA A 20 -7.58 7.93 6.51
CA ALA A 20 -6.40 8.76 6.45
C ALA A 20 -6.81 10.23 6.26
N LEU A 21 -6.07 11.13 6.88
CA LEU A 21 -6.21 12.58 6.76
C LEU A 21 -4.81 13.19 6.59
N GLY A 22 -4.72 14.19 5.73
CA GLY A 22 -3.51 14.95 5.50
C GLY A 22 -3.65 15.86 4.28
N ASN A 23 -2.54 16.44 3.87
CA ASN A 23 -2.48 17.36 2.74
C ASN A 23 -1.81 16.71 1.53
N ARG A 24 -2.23 17.15 0.34
CA ARG A 24 -1.63 16.77 -0.94
C ARG A 24 -1.28 18.03 -1.72
N PHE A 25 -0.01 18.11 -2.15
CA PHE A 25 0.49 19.17 -3.02
C PHE A 25 1.10 18.51 -4.28
N GLY A 26 0.31 18.42 -5.35
CA GLY A 26 0.71 17.66 -6.54
C GLY A 26 0.93 16.17 -6.22
N ASN A 27 2.18 15.70 -6.35
CA ASN A 27 2.59 14.33 -6.02
C ASN A 27 3.28 14.21 -4.65
N THR A 28 3.27 15.28 -3.86
CA THR A 28 3.77 15.27 -2.48
C THR A 28 2.60 15.05 -1.51
N TYR A 29 2.78 14.11 -0.59
CA TYR A 29 1.77 13.74 0.42
C TYR A 29 2.32 14.03 1.82
N GLN A 30 1.53 14.72 2.62
CA GLN A 30 1.84 15.03 4.01
C GLN A 30 0.73 14.46 4.91
N PRO A 31 0.88 13.19 5.34
CA PRO A 31 -0.11 12.58 6.23
C PRO A 31 -0.08 13.26 7.60
N GLU A 32 -1.25 13.38 8.23
CA GLU A 32 -1.43 13.94 9.57
C GLU A 32 -1.99 12.88 10.53
N TYR A 33 -2.88 12.03 10.02
CA TYR A 33 -3.58 11.03 10.81
C TYR A 33 -3.94 9.81 9.97
N TYR A 34 -3.80 8.63 10.57
CA TYR A 34 -4.34 7.37 10.06
C TYR A 34 -4.96 6.58 11.20
N SER A 35 -6.09 5.93 10.94
CA SER A 35 -6.64 4.92 11.85
C SER A 35 -7.11 3.70 11.07
N GLU A 36 -6.96 2.53 11.68
CA GLU A 36 -7.53 1.29 11.20
C GLU A 36 -8.25 0.53 12.32
N VAL A 37 -9.36 -0.07 11.95
CA VAL A 37 -10.05 -1.11 12.71
C VAL A 37 -10.17 -2.33 11.81
N SER A 38 -9.65 -3.46 12.27
CA SER A 38 -9.78 -4.74 11.58
C SER A 38 -10.51 -5.72 12.48
N ASP A 39 -11.52 -6.38 11.93
CA ASP A 39 -12.22 -7.50 12.55
C ASP A 39 -12.24 -8.68 11.57
N THR A 40 -11.52 -9.73 11.94
CA THR A 40 -11.40 -10.97 11.16
C THR A 40 -12.39 -12.05 11.62
N GLY A 41 -13.33 -11.70 12.51
CA GLY A 41 -14.20 -12.64 13.23
C GLY A 41 -13.50 -13.40 14.37
N ARG A 42 -12.17 -13.56 14.29
CA ARG A 42 -11.34 -14.18 15.35
C ARG A 42 -10.55 -13.17 16.17
N ARG A 43 -10.22 -12.03 15.56
CA ARG A 43 -9.36 -11.00 16.15
C ARG A 43 -9.87 -9.65 15.73
N LYS A 44 -9.98 -8.76 16.72
CA LYS A 44 -10.18 -7.33 16.53
C LYS A 44 -8.86 -6.60 16.80
N SER A 45 -8.52 -5.65 15.96
CA SER A 45 -7.40 -4.75 16.22
C SER A 45 -7.72 -3.33 15.82
N GLU A 46 -7.21 -2.41 16.63
CA GLU A 46 -7.31 -0.98 16.44
C GLU A 46 -5.90 -0.40 16.50
N LYS A 47 -5.60 0.51 15.57
CA LYS A 47 -4.33 1.21 15.51
C LYS A 47 -4.56 2.61 14.96
N VAL A 48 -3.87 3.56 15.57
CA VAL A 48 -3.83 4.96 15.15
C VAL A 48 -2.39 5.35 14.92
N ILE A 49 -2.13 6.11 13.86
CA ILE A 49 -0.85 6.76 13.57
C ILE A 49 -1.12 8.26 13.48
N ARG A 50 -0.43 9.05 14.29
CA ARG A 50 -0.44 10.52 14.20
C ARG A 50 0.92 10.99 13.72
N TYR A 51 0.97 11.95 12.81
CA TYR A 51 2.23 12.47 12.29
C TYR A 51 2.54 13.82 12.93
N ARG A 52 3.67 13.90 13.65
CA ARG A 52 4.21 15.17 14.15
C ARG A 52 5.45 15.53 13.37
N SER A 53 5.38 16.62 12.59
CA SER A 53 6.50 17.06 11.75
C SER A 53 7.01 15.94 10.81
N GLY A 54 6.09 15.10 10.32
CA GLY A 54 6.37 13.95 9.46
C GLY A 54 6.89 12.69 10.18
N VAL A 55 6.99 12.69 11.52
CA VAL A 55 7.35 11.52 12.32
C VAL A 55 6.08 10.82 12.82
N PRO A 56 5.91 9.51 12.58
CA PRO A 56 4.73 8.78 13.04
C PRO A 56 4.79 8.46 14.55
N GLU A 57 3.69 8.69 15.24
CA GLU A 57 3.39 8.28 16.61
C GLU A 57 2.29 7.23 16.58
N VAL A 58 2.60 6.02 17.07
CA VAL A 58 1.69 4.87 16.94
C VAL A 58 1.01 4.59 18.28
N THR A 59 -0.32 4.52 18.26
CA THR A 59 -1.13 4.02 19.37
C THR A 59 -1.80 2.71 18.95
N SER A 60 -1.57 1.63 19.69
CA SER A 60 -2.25 0.35 19.44
C SER A 60 -2.43 -0.43 20.74
N LYS A 61 -3.50 -1.22 20.82
CA LYS A 61 -3.75 -2.17 21.94
C LYS A 61 -2.88 -3.43 21.85
N LYS A 62 -2.19 -3.66 20.73
CA LYS A 62 -1.32 -4.84 20.57
C LYS A 62 -0.02 -4.64 21.35
N PRO A 63 0.46 -5.67 22.08
CA PRO A 63 1.76 -5.59 22.73
C PRO A 63 2.87 -5.46 21.69
N LYS A 64 3.84 -4.58 21.97
CA LYS A 64 5.01 -4.36 21.11
C LYS A 64 5.79 -5.66 20.97
N LYS A 65 6.22 -5.97 19.74
CA LYS A 65 7.09 -7.13 19.46
C LYS A 65 8.53 -6.69 19.20
N PRO A 66 9.53 -7.55 19.47
CA PRO A 66 10.95 -7.18 19.32
C PRO A 66 11.35 -6.80 17.89
N HIS A 67 10.75 -7.44 16.88
CA HIS A 67 11.07 -7.18 15.47
C HIS A 67 10.42 -5.91 14.92
N TRP A 68 9.51 -5.25 15.65
CA TRP A 68 8.84 -4.03 15.15
C TRP A 68 9.79 -2.85 15.15
N LEU A 69 9.72 -2.04 14.08
CA LEU A 69 10.47 -0.80 14.00
C LEU A 69 9.96 0.22 15.03
N ASP A 70 10.87 1.07 15.50
CA ASP A 70 10.52 2.22 16.34
C ASP A 70 9.89 3.32 15.48
N PRO A 71 8.61 3.70 15.71
CA PRO A 71 7.95 4.77 14.96
C PRO A 71 8.74 6.09 14.91
N SER A 72 9.49 6.43 15.96
CA SER A 72 10.27 7.68 16.02
C SER A 72 11.35 7.79 14.94
N THR A 73 11.78 6.65 14.39
CA THR A 73 12.80 6.55 13.34
C THR A 73 12.23 6.52 11.92
N GLN A 74 10.90 6.59 11.76
CA GLN A 74 10.21 6.38 10.49
C GLN A 74 9.73 7.70 9.85
N LYS A 75 10.51 8.77 10.02
CA LYS A 75 10.20 10.10 9.48
C LYS A 75 10.03 10.05 7.95
N GLY A 76 9.02 10.75 7.44
CA GLY A 76 8.77 10.89 6.00
C GLY A 76 8.07 9.69 5.35
N THR A 77 7.66 8.70 6.13
CA THR A 77 6.87 7.57 5.64
C THR A 77 5.39 7.93 5.52
N LEU A 78 4.69 7.28 4.60
CA LEU A 78 3.24 7.36 4.41
C LEU A 78 2.53 6.23 5.15
N ASP A 79 1.29 6.46 5.57
CA ASP A 79 0.43 5.37 6.03
C ASP A 79 -0.09 4.53 4.83
N PRO A 80 -0.60 3.31 5.06
CA PRO A 80 -1.04 2.44 3.98
C PRO A 80 -2.12 3.00 3.06
N MET A 81 -3.04 3.82 3.59
CA MET A 81 -4.09 4.40 2.77
C MET A 81 -3.58 5.57 1.94
N THR A 82 -2.72 6.42 2.51
CA THR A 82 -2.05 7.48 1.75
C THR A 82 -1.14 6.91 0.66
N ALA A 83 -0.37 5.85 0.95
CA ALA A 83 0.47 5.18 -0.04
C ALA A 83 -0.36 4.56 -1.19
N MET A 84 -1.49 3.92 -0.87
CA MET A 84 -2.40 3.37 -1.89
C MET A 84 -3.03 4.49 -2.73
N ALA A 85 -3.49 5.58 -2.09
CA ALA A 85 -4.04 6.73 -2.78
C ALA A 85 -3.00 7.36 -3.73
N ALA A 86 -1.73 7.44 -3.30
CA ALA A 86 -0.65 7.93 -4.13
C ALA A 86 -0.37 7.02 -5.33
N LEU A 87 -0.30 5.71 -5.12
CA LEU A 87 -0.06 4.71 -6.17
C LEU A 87 -1.16 4.68 -7.24
N LEU A 88 -2.41 4.90 -6.83
CA LEU A 88 -3.60 4.81 -7.70
C LEU A 88 -4.12 6.17 -8.19
N SER A 89 -3.45 7.26 -7.82
CA SER A 89 -3.81 8.60 -8.26
C SER A 89 -3.57 8.77 -9.76
N ASP A 90 -4.48 9.48 -10.41
CA ASP A 90 -4.35 9.82 -11.81
C ASP A 90 -3.13 10.73 -12.04
N GLN A 91 -2.42 10.49 -13.14
CA GLN A 91 -1.12 11.10 -13.44
C GLN A 91 -1.11 11.86 -14.75
N LEU A 92 -0.29 12.92 -14.82
CA LEU A 92 0.14 13.47 -16.10
C LEU A 92 1.13 12.51 -16.76
N LYS A 93 1.20 12.53 -18.10
CA LYS A 93 2.13 11.70 -18.88
C LYS A 93 3.56 11.75 -18.35
N LYS A 94 4.03 12.96 -18.01
CA LYS A 94 5.38 13.22 -17.52
C LYS A 94 5.71 12.59 -16.16
N ASN A 95 4.71 12.19 -15.39
CA ASN A 95 4.88 11.60 -14.06
C ASN A 95 4.67 10.06 -14.08
N LEU A 96 4.38 9.48 -15.24
CA LEU A 96 4.12 8.05 -15.34
C LEU A 96 5.35 7.23 -14.97
N CYS A 97 5.13 6.23 -14.12
CA CYS A 97 6.17 5.31 -13.67
C CYS A 97 7.33 6.00 -12.95
N GLU A 98 7.12 7.16 -12.34
CA GLU A 98 8.11 7.85 -11.51
C GLU A 98 7.54 7.99 -10.10
N LEU A 99 7.71 6.94 -9.29
CA LEU A 99 7.15 6.90 -7.96
C LEU A 99 8.08 6.17 -6.99
N ASN A 100 8.26 6.75 -5.80
CA ASN A 100 8.89 6.11 -4.65
C ASN A 100 8.11 6.51 -3.39
N LEU A 101 7.46 5.52 -2.76
CA LEU A 101 6.63 5.70 -1.58
C LEU A 101 7.21 4.87 -0.43
N PRO A 102 7.97 5.48 0.50
CA PRO A 102 8.27 4.84 1.76
C PRO A 102 6.99 4.78 2.59
N MET A 103 6.54 3.58 2.94
CA MET A 103 5.33 3.34 3.72
C MET A 103 5.67 2.70 5.06
N PHE A 104 5.05 3.19 6.13
CA PHE A 104 5.11 2.60 7.45
C PHE A 104 3.71 2.27 7.96
N ASP A 105 3.48 1.01 8.31
CA ASP A 105 2.17 0.55 8.77
C ASP A 105 2.01 0.65 10.30
N GLY A 106 2.89 1.36 10.99
CA GLY A 106 2.93 1.43 12.46
C GLY A 106 3.82 0.38 13.12
N THR A 107 4.27 -0.64 12.37
CA THR A 107 5.20 -1.67 12.86
C THR A 107 6.27 -2.05 11.84
N ARG A 108 5.93 -1.99 10.55
CA ARG A 108 6.73 -2.43 9.41
C ARG A 108 6.92 -1.30 8.42
N ARG A 109 8.11 -1.22 7.85
CA ARG A 109 8.44 -0.31 6.75
C ARG A 109 8.66 -1.10 5.47
N VAL A 110 8.11 -0.57 4.40
CA VAL A 110 8.38 -1.01 3.03
C VAL A 110 8.57 0.21 2.14
N ASP A 111 9.26 0.01 1.03
CA ASP A 111 9.31 1.00 -0.03
C ASP A 111 8.54 0.46 -1.25
N ILE A 112 7.66 1.28 -1.81
CA ILE A 112 6.90 0.97 -3.03
C ILE A 112 7.41 1.85 -4.14
N THR A 113 7.96 1.24 -5.19
CA THR A 113 8.50 1.98 -6.34
C THR A 113 7.74 1.64 -7.61
N LEU A 114 7.66 2.61 -8.54
CA LEU A 114 7.26 2.40 -9.93
C LEU A 114 8.38 2.86 -10.85
N SER A 115 8.57 2.10 -11.93
CA SER A 115 9.52 2.40 -13.00
C SER A 115 9.13 1.67 -14.29
N GLY A 116 9.98 1.75 -15.31
CA GLY A 116 9.86 0.90 -16.50
C GLY A 116 8.64 1.20 -17.36
N LEU A 117 8.44 2.47 -17.72
CA LEU A 117 7.38 2.88 -18.64
C LEU A 117 7.47 2.12 -19.96
N LYS A 118 6.44 1.35 -20.27
CA LYS A 118 6.27 0.63 -21.53
C LYS A 118 4.95 1.00 -22.18
N MET A 119 4.99 1.45 -23.44
CA MET A 119 3.77 1.61 -24.23
C MET A 119 3.32 0.25 -24.76
N THR A 120 2.06 -0.11 -24.52
CA THR A 120 1.43 -1.31 -25.05
C THR A 120 0.22 -0.91 -25.91
N GLU A 121 -0.34 -1.86 -26.67
CA GLU A 121 -1.58 -1.64 -27.42
C GLU A 121 -2.76 -1.21 -26.52
N LYS A 122 -2.73 -1.56 -25.24
CA LYS A 122 -3.79 -1.27 -24.26
C LYS A 122 -3.56 0.02 -23.47
N GLY A 123 -2.46 0.73 -23.73
CA GLY A 123 -2.04 1.92 -22.99
C GLY A 123 -0.68 1.76 -22.30
N PRO A 124 -0.24 2.78 -21.54
CA PRO A 124 0.99 2.73 -20.78
C PRO A 124 0.95 1.68 -19.66
N ARG A 125 2.09 1.03 -19.46
CA ARG A 125 2.34 0.06 -18.40
C ARG A 125 3.56 0.47 -17.59
N CYS A 126 3.47 0.34 -16.27
CA CYS A 126 4.60 0.44 -15.35
C CYS A 126 4.86 -0.89 -14.67
N THR A 127 6.12 -1.14 -14.33
CA THR A 127 6.51 -2.17 -13.38
C THR A 127 6.70 -1.54 -12.02
N GLY A 128 6.26 -2.20 -10.97
CA GLY A 128 6.47 -1.77 -9.60
C GLY A 128 7.07 -2.84 -8.72
N VAL A 129 7.63 -2.42 -7.60
CA VAL A 129 8.20 -3.30 -6.58
C VAL A 129 7.70 -2.87 -5.21
N TYR A 130 7.15 -3.83 -4.47
CA TYR A 130 6.94 -3.72 -3.03
C TYR A 130 8.16 -4.37 -2.35
N GLN A 131 8.99 -3.56 -1.71
CA GLN A 131 10.23 -3.99 -1.09
C GLN A 131 10.13 -3.91 0.42
N ARG A 132 10.36 -5.03 1.11
CA ARG A 132 10.44 -5.03 2.58
C ARG A 132 11.72 -4.35 3.03
N ILE A 133 11.62 -3.47 4.03
CA ILE A 133 12.76 -2.74 4.59
C ILE A 133 13.00 -3.12 6.05
N GLY A 134 11.94 -3.25 6.86
CA GLY A 134 12.10 -3.60 8.26
C GLY A 134 10.78 -3.82 8.99
N GLY A 135 10.86 -4.36 10.20
CA GLY A 135 9.67 -4.67 11.00
C GLY A 135 9.14 -6.10 10.85
N PHE A 136 9.79 -6.92 10.03
CA PHE A 136 9.36 -8.27 9.67
C PHE A 136 10.07 -9.34 10.51
N THR A 137 9.38 -10.45 10.73
CA THR A 137 9.96 -11.66 11.35
C THR A 137 10.92 -12.37 10.42
N GLU A 138 11.80 -13.22 10.97
CA GLU A 138 12.69 -14.08 10.17
C GLU A 138 11.92 -14.95 9.18
N LYS A 139 10.78 -15.51 9.61
CA LYS A 139 9.90 -16.30 8.73
C LYS A 139 9.38 -15.45 7.57
N GLU A 140 8.95 -14.22 7.84
CA GLU A 140 8.51 -13.33 6.76
C GLU A 140 9.67 -13.07 5.79
N TRP A 141 10.85 -12.70 6.26
CA TRP A 141 12.01 -12.52 5.37
C TRP A 141 12.30 -13.75 4.50
N SER A 142 12.22 -14.96 5.07
CA SER A 142 12.38 -16.20 4.32
C SER A 142 11.30 -16.43 3.25
N ASP A 143 10.11 -15.87 3.43
CA ASP A 143 9.02 -15.94 2.45
C ASP A 143 9.21 -14.98 1.28
N GLY A 144 10.12 -14.01 1.40
CA GLY A 144 10.47 -13.11 0.30
C GLY A 144 10.67 -11.68 0.75
N GLU A 145 11.54 -10.99 0.04
CA GLU A 145 11.91 -9.61 0.32
C GLU A 145 11.21 -8.60 -0.60
N SER A 146 11.08 -9.00 -1.87
CA SER A 146 10.71 -8.15 -2.98
C SER A 146 9.56 -8.77 -3.75
N PHE A 147 8.49 -8.00 -3.95
CA PHE A 147 7.26 -8.47 -4.58
C PHE A 147 6.94 -7.58 -5.78
N PRO A 148 7.24 -8.05 -7.01
CA PRO A 148 6.97 -7.27 -8.20
C PRO A 148 5.47 -7.21 -8.50
N PHE A 149 5.05 -6.09 -9.09
CA PHE A 149 3.69 -5.85 -9.52
C PHE A 149 3.66 -5.04 -10.82
N ILE A 150 2.49 -4.98 -11.46
CA ILE A 150 2.27 -4.26 -12.71
C ILE A 150 1.11 -3.29 -12.54
N LEU A 151 1.25 -2.09 -13.10
CA LEU A 151 0.16 -1.13 -13.29
C LEU A 151 -0.08 -0.88 -14.77
N ASP A 152 -1.32 -1.04 -15.20
CA ASP A 152 -1.79 -0.61 -16.51
C ASP A 152 -2.63 0.66 -16.37
N TYR A 153 -2.35 1.62 -17.24
CA TYR A 153 -3.04 2.91 -17.30
C TYR A 153 -3.92 3.00 -18.56
N GLU A 154 -4.99 3.78 -18.43
CA GLU A 154 -5.77 4.27 -19.56
C GLU A 154 -5.78 5.81 -19.54
N PHE A 155 -5.95 6.43 -20.70
CA PHE A 155 -6.03 7.88 -20.81
C PHE A 155 -7.50 8.31 -20.82
N GLU A 156 -7.88 9.17 -19.87
CA GLU A 156 -9.24 9.69 -19.73
C GLU A 156 -9.20 11.10 -19.12
N GLY A 157 -10.01 12.02 -19.64
CA GLY A 157 -10.14 13.36 -19.06
C GLY A 157 -8.86 14.19 -19.01
N GLY A 158 -7.90 13.91 -19.91
CA GLY A 158 -6.60 14.59 -19.93
C GLY A 158 -5.54 14.01 -18.98
N LEU A 159 -5.88 12.94 -18.24
CA LEU A 159 -5.00 12.28 -17.28
C LEU A 159 -4.88 10.78 -17.58
N TYR A 160 -3.82 10.16 -17.06
CA TYR A 160 -3.65 8.72 -17.08
C TYR A 160 -4.11 8.15 -15.75
N ARG A 161 -5.16 7.33 -15.78
CA ARG A 161 -5.72 6.67 -14.60
C ARG A 161 -5.31 5.20 -14.56
N VAL A 162 -5.08 4.68 -13.36
CA VAL A 162 -4.82 3.23 -13.19
C VAL A 162 -6.09 2.45 -13.51
N LYS A 163 -6.03 1.61 -14.53
CA LYS A 163 -7.10 0.69 -14.93
C LYS A 163 -6.97 -0.66 -14.25
N ARG A 164 -5.74 -1.16 -14.11
CA ARG A 164 -5.46 -2.49 -13.57
C ARG A 164 -4.17 -2.50 -12.77
N PHE A 165 -4.20 -3.18 -11.64
CA PHE A 165 -3.06 -3.45 -10.76
C PHE A 165 -2.98 -4.97 -10.52
N ASP A 166 -1.88 -5.59 -10.93
CA ASP A 166 -1.64 -7.02 -10.77
C ASP A 166 -0.43 -7.26 -9.86
N ILE A 167 -0.57 -8.14 -8.88
CA ILE A 167 0.52 -8.52 -7.97
C ILE A 167 0.51 -10.03 -7.70
N THR A 168 1.70 -10.63 -7.61
CA THR A 168 1.85 -12.00 -7.12
C THR A 168 2.15 -11.96 -5.63
N THR A 169 1.23 -12.51 -4.84
CA THR A 169 1.39 -12.64 -3.38
C THR A 169 1.82 -14.06 -3.02
N LEU A 170 2.21 -14.28 -1.77
CA LEU A 170 2.50 -15.61 -1.22
C LEU A 170 1.30 -16.58 -1.31
N ARG A 171 0.07 -16.06 -1.50
CA ARG A 171 -1.15 -16.86 -1.63
C ARG A 171 -1.63 -16.99 -3.09
N GLY A 172 -0.82 -16.54 -4.05
CA GLY A 172 -1.17 -16.50 -5.46
C GLY A 172 -1.38 -15.08 -5.99
N ARG A 173 -1.87 -15.00 -7.24
CA ARG A 173 -2.06 -13.74 -7.95
C ARG A 173 -3.30 -13.01 -7.47
N ALA A 174 -3.18 -11.70 -7.28
CA ALA A 174 -4.29 -10.80 -7.03
C ALA A 174 -4.32 -9.72 -8.12
N SER A 175 -5.54 -9.32 -8.50
CA SER A 175 -5.77 -8.28 -9.50
C SER A 175 -6.84 -7.32 -8.99
N PHE A 176 -6.57 -6.03 -9.14
CA PHE A 176 -7.52 -4.95 -8.87
C PHE A 176 -7.81 -4.27 -10.21
N VAL A 177 -9.10 -4.13 -10.52
CA VAL A 177 -9.56 -3.54 -11.78
C VAL A 177 -10.49 -2.39 -11.45
N ARG A 178 -10.16 -1.19 -11.93
CA ARG A 178 -11.05 -0.02 -11.85
C ARG A 178 -12.11 -0.19 -12.95
N LYS A 179 -13.39 -0.17 -12.55
CA LYS A 179 -14.54 -0.20 -13.47
C LYS A 179 -14.96 1.22 -13.82
#